data_AF-A0A7K8PX78-F1
#
_entry.id   AF-A0A7K8PX78-F1
#
_cell.length_a   1.000
_cell.length_b   1.000
_cell.length_c   1.000
_cell.angle_alpha   90.00
_cell.angle_beta   90.00
_cell.angle_gamma   90.00
#
_symmetry.space_group_name_H-M   'P 1'
#
loop_
_entity.id
_entity.type
_entity.pdbx_description
1 polymer ?
#
loop_
_entity_poly.entity_id
_entity_poly.type
_entity_poly.pdbx_seq_one_letter_code
_entity_poly.pdbx_strand_id
1 'polypeptide(L)'
;FQKQVCDDIGRRLTVLGDAWAQGKLSAPVRKRMSLLVQELQQQHWDAADEIHRSLMVDHVNEVSQWLVGVKRLIAETRSLPAAATDGSTAAGPGQEDP
;
A
#
# COMPACT_ATOMS: atom_id res chain seq x y z
N PHE A 1 -9.83 12.51 11.57
CA PHE A 1 -8.61 11.67 11.70
C PHE A 1 -8.19 11.02 10.39
N GLN A 2 -9.09 10.37 9.64
CA GLN A 2 -8.72 9.69 8.38
C GLN A 2 -8.03 10.56 7.33
N LYS A 3 -8.42 11.85 7.15
CA LYS A 3 -7.71 12.76 6.23
C LYS A 3 -6.23 12.95 6.58
N GLN A 4 -5.89 13.05 7.87
CA GLN A 4 -4.49 13.19 8.30
C GLN A 4 -3.71 11.88 8.12
N VAL A 5 -4.35 10.74 8.32
CA VAL A 5 -3.74 9.42 8.11
C VAL A 5 -3.49 9.18 6.62
N CYS A 6 -4.47 9.48 5.76
CA CYS A 6 -4.32 9.38 4.31
C CYS A 6 -3.21 10.31 3.79
N ASP A 7 -3.13 11.54 4.29
CA ASP A 7 -2.08 12.49 3.92
C ASP A 7 -0.68 12.03 4.40
N ASP A 8 -0.55 11.53 5.64
CA ASP A 8 0.70 10.94 6.15
C ASP A 8 1.15 9.72 5.33
N ILE A 9 0.22 8.83 4.98
CA ILE A 9 0.50 7.68 4.11
C ILE A 9 0.96 8.16 2.73
N GLY A 10 0.25 9.13 2.13
CA GLY A 10 0.58 9.69 0.84
C GLY A 10 2.00 10.27 0.81
N ARG A 11 2.36 11.08 1.81
CA ARG A 11 3.74 11.61 1.93
C ARG A 11 4.79 10.50 2.02
N ARG A 12 4.52 9.44 2.77
CA ARG A 12 5.45 8.31 2.93
C ARG A 12 5.58 7.48 1.66
N LEU A 13 4.49 7.29 0.90
CA LEU A 13 4.55 6.65 -0.41
C LEU A 13 5.36 7.48 -1.41
N THR A 14 5.25 8.81 -1.36
CA THR A 14 6.11 9.70 -2.17
C THR A 14 7.58 9.51 -1.83
N VAL A 15 7.94 9.45 -0.54
CA VAL A 15 9.32 9.17 -0.09
C VAL A 15 9.81 7.82 -0.59
N LEU A 16 8.98 6.77 -0.52
CA LEU A 16 9.29 5.46 -1.07
C LEU A 16 9.57 5.54 -2.58
N GLY A 17 8.70 6.23 -3.34
CA GLY A 17 8.85 6.41 -4.78
C GLY A 17 10.13 7.15 -5.15
N ASP A 18 10.47 8.20 -4.41
CA ASP A 18 11.71 8.97 -4.57
C ASP A 18 12.95 8.12 -4.28
N ALA A 19 12.95 7.38 -3.16
CA ALA A 19 14.03 6.45 -2.81
C ALA A 19 14.22 5.34 -3.86
N TRP A 20 13.12 4.87 -4.45
CA TRP A 20 13.14 3.87 -5.52
C TRP A 20 13.72 4.44 -6.81
N ALA A 21 13.26 5.62 -7.24
CA ALA A 21 13.71 6.29 -8.46
C ALA A 21 15.19 6.70 -8.37
N GLN A 22 15.62 7.14 -7.19
CA GLN A 22 17.03 7.47 -6.93
C GLN A 22 17.93 6.24 -6.77
N GLY A 23 17.36 5.02 -6.78
CA GLY A 23 18.13 3.79 -6.61
C GLY A 23 18.72 3.61 -5.21
N LYS A 24 18.20 4.33 -4.21
CA LYS A 24 18.61 4.20 -2.80
C LYS A 24 18.16 2.88 -2.17
N LEU A 25 17.20 2.20 -2.81
CA LEU A 25 16.69 0.90 -2.36
C LEU A 25 17.55 -0.24 -2.89
N SER A 26 18.12 -0.98 -1.94
CA SER A 26 18.84 -2.22 -2.20
C SER A 26 17.98 -3.24 -2.98
N ALA A 27 18.61 -4.05 -3.83
CA ALA A 27 17.95 -5.13 -4.57
C ALA A 27 17.07 -6.05 -3.68
N PRO A 28 17.54 -6.52 -2.50
CA PRO A 28 16.70 -7.30 -1.59
C PRO A 28 15.48 -6.52 -1.07
N VAL A 29 15.60 -5.22 -0.82
CA VAL A 29 14.50 -4.37 -0.35
C VAL A 29 13.43 -4.23 -1.43
N ARG A 30 13.84 -3.98 -2.68
CA ARG A 30 12.90 -3.91 -3.82
C ARG A 30 12.13 -5.21 -4.01
N LYS A 31 12.81 -6.35 -3.97
CA LYS A 31 12.17 -7.68 -4.12
C LYS A 31 11.15 -7.94 -3.00
N ARG A 32 11.53 -7.67 -1.74
CA ARG A 32 10.63 -7.84 -0.59
C ARG A 32 9.44 -6.87 -0.64
N MET A 33 9.64 -5.66 -1.14
CA MET A 33 8.54 -4.71 -1.35
C MET A 33 7.54 -5.18 -2.39
N SER A 34 8.01 -5.73 -3.52
CA SER A 34 7.11 -6.33 -4.50
C SER A 34 6.27 -7.46 -3.89
N LEU A 35 6.89 -8.33 -3.07
CA LEU A 35 6.20 -9.36 -2.31
C LEU A 35 5.17 -8.78 -1.33
N LEU A 36 5.55 -7.77 -0.55
CA LEU A 36 4.66 -7.12 0.42
C LEU A 36 3.41 -6.55 -0.26
N VAL A 37 3.56 -5.91 -1.42
CA VAL A 37 2.44 -5.38 -2.21
C VAL A 37 1.55 -6.50 -2.77
N GLN A 38 2.14 -7.66 -3.10
CA GLN A 38 1.40 -8.83 -3.56
C GLN A 38 0.58 -9.47 -2.43
N GLU A 39 1.12 -9.58 -1.22
CA GLU A 39 0.39 -10.05 -0.03
C GLU A 39 -0.74 -9.08 0.36
N LEU A 40 -0.50 -7.77 0.27
CA LEU A 40 -1.53 -6.74 0.48
C LEU A 40 -2.72 -6.89 -0.49
N GLN A 41 -2.47 -7.16 -1.77
CA GLN A 41 -3.52 -7.38 -2.77
C GLN A 41 -4.33 -8.66 -2.50
N GLN A 42 -3.68 -9.70 -1.98
CA GLN A 42 -4.33 -10.95 -1.57
C GLN A 42 -5.01 -10.84 -0.20
N GLN A 43 -4.98 -9.67 0.45
CA GLN A 43 -5.46 -9.45 1.82
C GLN A 43 -4.77 -10.36 2.86
N HIS A 44 -3.55 -10.83 2.57
CA HIS A 44 -2.72 -11.62 3.46
C HIS A 44 -1.95 -10.70 4.43
N TRP A 45 -2.67 -10.15 5.40
CA TRP A 45 -2.11 -9.19 6.34
C TRP A 45 -0.98 -9.78 7.20
N ASP A 46 -1.08 -11.04 7.60
CA ASP A 46 -0.06 -11.74 8.39
C ASP A 46 1.26 -11.91 7.62
N ALA A 47 1.18 -12.32 6.36
CA ALA A 47 2.36 -12.46 5.49
C ALA A 47 3.01 -11.11 5.21
N ALA A 48 2.21 -10.06 4.99
CA ALA A 48 2.71 -8.69 4.85
C ALA A 48 3.43 -8.21 6.12
N ASP A 49 2.92 -8.54 7.32
CA ASP A 49 3.54 -8.18 8.60
C ASP A 49 4.87 -8.94 8.83
N GLU A 50 4.96 -10.19 8.38
CA GLU A 50 6.20 -10.98 8.42
C GLU A 50 7.29 -10.37 7.52
N ILE A 51 6.96 -10.03 6.27
CA ILE A 51 7.88 -9.34 5.35
C ILE A 51 8.31 -7.99 5.93
N HIS A 52 7.37 -7.26 6.52
CA HIS A 52 7.63 -6.01 7.22
C HIS A 52 8.62 -6.19 8.38
N ARG A 53 8.45 -7.23 9.21
CA ARG A 53 9.38 -7.55 10.30
C ARG A 53 10.77 -7.90 9.78
N SER A 54 10.87 -8.73 8.75
CA SER A 54 12.17 -9.03 8.12
C SER A 54 12.84 -7.77 7.60
N LEU A 55 12.11 -6.89 6.89
CA LEU A 55 12.66 -5.63 6.39
C LEU A 55 13.13 -4.69 7.52
N MET A 56 12.38 -4.63 8.63
CA MET A 56 12.78 -3.86 9.80
C MET A 56 13.99 -4.43 10.54
N VAL A 57 14.32 -5.71 10.39
CA VAL A 57 15.52 -6.30 11.00
C VAL A 57 16.71 -6.15 10.09
N ASP A 58 16.54 -6.48 8.81
CA ASP A 58 17.65 -6.54 7.86
C ASP A 58 18.02 -5.15 7.29
N HIS A 59 17.04 -4.26 7.06
CA HIS A 59 17.22 -3.02 6.27
C HIS A 59 16.51 -1.80 6.89
N VAL A 60 16.46 -1.73 8.23
CA VAL A 60 15.73 -0.67 8.97
C VAL A 60 16.07 0.74 8.52
N ASN A 61 17.34 1.03 8.23
CA ASN A 61 17.79 2.35 7.82
C ASN A 61 17.20 2.79 6.47
N GLU A 62 16.93 1.86 5.56
CA GLU A 62 16.35 2.15 4.25
C GLU A 62 14.82 2.27 4.30
N VAL A 63 14.18 1.44 5.13
CA VAL A 63 12.72 1.27 5.12
C VAL A 63 11.99 2.08 6.19
N SER A 64 12.60 2.34 7.35
CA SER A 64 11.92 2.94 8.52
C SER A 64 11.21 4.26 8.23
N GLN A 65 11.72 5.07 7.31
CA GLN A 65 11.18 6.38 6.96
C GLN A 65 9.76 6.32 6.36
N TRP A 66 9.48 5.31 5.54
CA TRP A 66 8.21 5.16 4.82
C TRP A 66 7.40 3.92 5.26
N LEU A 67 8.08 2.89 5.80
CA LEU A 67 7.47 1.60 6.14
C LEU A 67 6.41 1.70 7.25
N VAL A 68 6.57 2.63 8.21
CA VAL A 68 5.51 2.90 9.21
C VAL A 68 4.21 3.43 8.59
N GLY A 69 4.30 4.10 7.43
CA GLY A 69 3.15 4.50 6.63
C GLY A 69 2.46 3.32 5.98
N VAL A 70 3.26 2.39 5.44
CA VAL A 70 2.77 1.14 4.85
C VAL A 70 2.06 0.29 5.91
N LYS A 71 2.61 0.19 7.13
CA LYS A 71 1.96 -0.49 8.25
C LYS A 71 0.62 0.15 8.63
N ARG A 72 0.55 1.48 8.65
CA ARG A 72 -0.72 2.20 8.84
C ARG A 72 -1.70 1.95 7.71
N LEU A 73 -1.23 1.95 6.46
CA LEU A 73 -2.04 1.63 5.31
C LEU A 73 -2.65 0.23 5.43
N ILE A 74 -1.86 -0.78 5.80
CA ILE A 74 -2.33 -2.16 6.05
C ILE A 74 -3.43 -2.18 7.12
N ALA A 75 -3.23 -1.48 8.24
CA ALA A 75 -4.21 -1.41 9.32
C ALA A 75 -5.50 -0.69 8.89
N GLU A 76 -5.40 0.39 8.11
CA GLU A 76 -6.56 1.09 7.54
C GLU A 76 -7.29 0.23 6.52
N THR A 77 -6.60 -0.46 5.60
CA THR A 77 -7.25 -1.36 4.62
C THR A 77 -7.89 -2.58 5.28
N ARG A 78 -7.36 -3.06 6.40
CA ARG A 78 -7.99 -4.09 7.24
C ARG A 78 -9.22 -3.57 8.00
N SER A 79 -9.18 -2.30 8.40
CA SER A 79 -10.25 -1.68 9.19
C SER A 79 -11.35 -1.06 8.33
N LEU A 80 -11.07 -0.81 7.05
CA LEU A 80 -12.10 -0.48 6.08
C LEU A 80 -13.02 -1.70 5.95
N PRO A 81 -14.34 -1.55 6.17
CA PRO A 81 -15.27 -2.60 5.77
C PRO A 81 -15.08 -2.80 4.27
N ALA A 82 -15.04 -4.06 3.81
CA ALA A 82 -14.83 -4.47 2.42
C ALA A 82 -15.93 -3.98 1.43
N ALA A 83 -16.66 -2.93 1.78
CA ALA A 83 -17.74 -2.36 1.01
C ALA A 83 -17.19 -1.56 -0.18
N ALA A 84 -17.62 -2.02 -1.37
CA ALA A 84 -17.58 -1.36 -2.67
C ALA A 84 -16.30 -1.50 -3.51
N THR A 85 -15.91 -2.75 -3.81
CA THR A 85 -15.73 -3.12 -5.23
C THR A 85 -17.11 -3.52 -5.80
N ASP A 86 -18.05 -2.57 -5.82
CA ASP A 86 -19.22 -2.71 -6.69
C ASP A 86 -18.74 -2.22 -8.05
N GLY A 87 -18.56 -3.18 -8.96
CA GLY A 87 -18.24 -2.90 -10.33
C GLY A 87 -19.31 -2.00 -10.90
N SER A 88 -18.98 -0.71 -11.08
CA SER A 88 -19.77 0.18 -11.90
C SER A 88 -19.65 -0.28 -13.35
N THR A 89 -20.39 -1.35 -13.65
CA THR A 89 -20.81 -1.72 -14.98
C THR A 89 -21.77 -0.62 -15.38
N ALA A 90 -21.23 0.47 -15.92
CA ALA A 90 -22.03 1.48 -16.59
C ALA A 90 -22.55 0.86 -17.91
N ALA A 91 -23.51 -0.05 -17.79
CA ALA A 91 -24.45 -0.36 -18.86
C ALA A 91 -25.28 0.91 -19.06
N GLY A 92 -24.99 1.65 -20.13
CA GLY A 92 -25.76 2.83 -20.48
C GLY A 92 -27.23 2.44 -20.71
N PRO A 93 -28.21 3.08 -20.05
CA PRO A 93 -29.57 2.97 -20.49
C PRO A 93 -29.70 3.83 -21.76
N GLY A 94 -30.25 3.21 -22.79
CA GLY A 94 -30.53 3.85 -24.07
C GLY A 94 -31.47 5.03 -23.91
N GLN A 95 -31.09 6.11 -24.59
CA GLN A 95 -31.92 6.98 -25.42
C GLN A 95 -33.45 6.88 -25.20
N GLU A 96 -33.97 7.89 -24.49
CA GLU A 96 -35.35 8.42 -24.54
C GLU A 96 -35.25 9.72 -25.37
N ASP A 97 -36.15 10.19 -26.24
CA ASP A 97 -37.55 9.90 -26.62
C ASP A 97 -37.82 10.75 -27.91
N PRO A 98 -39.06 11.11 -28.25
CA PRO A 98 -39.85 10.74 -29.43
C PRO A 98 -39.80 11.70 -30.64
#